data_AF-A0A8D8PYK6-F1
#
_entry.id   AF-A0A8D8PYK6-F1
#
_cell.length_a   1.000
_cell.length_b   1.000
_cell.length_c   1.000
_cell.angle_alpha   90.00
_cell.angle_beta   90.00
_cell.angle_gamma   90.00
#
_symmetry.space_group_name_H-M   'P 1'
#
loop_
_entity.id
_entity.type
_entity.pdbx_description
1 polymer ?
#
loop_
_entity_poly.entity_id
_entity_poly.type
_entity_poly.pdbx_seq_one_letter_code
_entity_poly.pdbx_strand_id
1 'polypeptide(L)'
;MSYGCVYWGFSVNSNEIFILQKRAIRTIFSNKSCKPVFKEKKILTYYGQVILDTCVILHKNFDKVTKHSDQHRHDTRNKNKIIISNTCKRSFLNKGVILYNNLSEELRQKPLALFQKVLKEQLLIAAPYSIQEFLQWH
;
A
#
# COMPACT_ATOMS: atom_id res chain seq x y z
N MET A 1 -9.62 11.17 -3.81
CA MET A 1 -9.78 10.14 -4.87
C MET A 1 -9.63 8.79 -4.19
N SER A 2 -10.71 8.20 -3.67
CA SER A 2 -10.64 6.98 -2.84
C SER A 2 -11.53 5.85 -3.36
N TYR A 3 -12.32 6.09 -4.41
CA TYR A 3 -13.14 5.06 -5.02
C TYR A 3 -12.37 4.38 -6.15
N GLY A 4 -12.24 3.05 -6.10
CA GLY A 4 -11.64 2.25 -7.18
C GLY A 4 -10.11 2.20 -7.23
N CYS A 5 -9.39 2.97 -6.40
CA CYS A 5 -7.92 2.99 -6.42
C CYS A 5 -7.28 1.61 -6.20
N VAL A 6 -7.92 0.72 -5.44
CA VAL A 6 -7.41 -0.64 -5.21
C VAL A 6 -7.54 -1.54 -6.46
N TYR A 7 -8.55 -1.29 -7.30
CA TYR A 7 -8.76 -2.05 -8.53
C TYR A 7 -7.87 -1.56 -9.67
N TRP A 8 -7.73 -0.24 -9.81
CA TRP A 8 -6.99 0.38 -10.92
C TRP A 8 -5.55 0.77 -10.57
N GLY A 9 -5.21 0.78 -9.28
CA GLY A 9 -3.91 1.22 -8.76
C GLY A 9 -2.72 0.38 -9.21
N PHE A 10 -2.98 -0.87 -9.58
CA PHE A 10 -1.97 -1.83 -10.07
C PHE A 10 -1.93 -1.96 -11.60
N SER A 11 -2.70 -1.13 -12.32
CA SER A 11 -2.77 -1.13 -13.78
C SER A 11 -1.56 -0.46 -14.42
N VAL A 12 -1.35 -0.68 -15.73
CA VAL A 12 -0.25 -0.06 -16.50
C VAL A 12 -0.38 1.48 -16.51
N ASN A 13 -1.61 1.98 -16.45
CA ASN A 13 -1.91 3.42 -16.52
C ASN A 13 -1.68 4.14 -15.18
N SER A 14 -1.29 3.43 -14.12
CA SER A 14 -0.96 4.03 -12.81
C SER A 14 0.09 5.13 -12.92
N ASN A 15 1.05 4.96 -13.83
CA ASN A 15 2.12 5.92 -14.04
C ASN A 15 1.61 7.22 -14.67
N GLU A 16 0.65 7.15 -15.59
CA GLU A 16 0.05 8.33 -16.22
C GLU A 16 -0.70 9.17 -15.19
N ILE A 17 -1.49 8.53 -14.32
CA ILE A 17 -2.19 9.20 -13.22
C ILE A 17 -1.19 9.87 -12.28
N PHE A 18 -0.09 9.20 -11.95
CA PHE A 18 0.95 9.80 -11.11
C PHE A 18 1.67 10.97 -11.80
N ILE A 19 1.92 10.91 -13.11
CA ILE A 19 2.46 12.03 -13.90
C ILE A 19 1.50 13.22 -13.84
N LEU A 20 0.19 13.00 -13.98
CA LEU A 20 -0.81 14.05 -13.83
C LEU A 20 -0.80 14.67 -12.43
N GLN A 21 -0.70 13.86 -11.37
CA GLN A 21 -0.56 14.38 -10.01
C GLN A 21 0.69 15.25 -9.85
N LYS A 22 1.84 14.81 -10.37
CA LYS A 22 3.08 15.61 -10.35
C LYS A 22 2.95 16.91 -11.14
N ARG A 23 2.28 16.90 -12.29
CA ARG A 23 2.01 18.12 -13.07
C ARG A 23 1.22 19.12 -12.24
N ALA A 24 0.13 18.70 -11.59
CA ALA A 24 -0.66 19.55 -10.72
C ALA A 24 0.18 20.16 -9.57
N ILE A 25 1.01 19.35 -8.91
CA ILE A 25 1.91 19.84 -7.85
C ILE A 25 2.94 20.84 -8.39
N ARG A 26 3.51 20.60 -9.58
CA ARG A 26 4.45 21.53 -10.22
C ARG A 26 3.80 22.85 -10.57
N THR A 27 2.54 22.83 -11.02
CA THR A 27 1.79 24.05 -11.32
C THR A 27 1.55 24.88 -10.06
N ILE A 28 1.24 24.24 -8.92
CA ILE A 28 0.93 24.95 -7.67
C ILE A 28 2.20 25.47 -6.98
N PHE A 29 3.27 24.68 -6.95
CA PHE A 29 4.46 24.97 -6.13
C PHE A 29 5.72 25.33 -6.93
N SER A 30 5.65 25.42 -8.27
CA SER A 30 6.72 25.84 -9.17
C SER A 30 8.10 25.19 -8.93
N ASN A 31 8.10 23.94 -8.46
CA ASN A 31 9.31 23.26 -7.98
C ASN A 31 9.93 22.31 -9.02
N LYS A 32 11.28 22.23 -9.05
CA LYS A 32 12.03 21.32 -9.93
C LYS A 32 11.86 19.85 -9.54
N SER A 33 11.79 19.54 -8.23
CA SER A 33 11.53 18.20 -7.72
C SER A 33 10.22 18.16 -6.93
N CYS A 34 9.32 17.24 -7.28
CA CYS A 34 8.02 17.13 -6.59
C CYS A 34 8.11 16.35 -5.28
N LYS A 35 9.14 15.53 -5.08
CA LYS A 35 9.24 14.60 -3.93
C LYS A 35 9.36 15.34 -2.59
N PRO A 36 10.21 16.37 -2.43
CA PRO A 36 10.23 17.16 -1.21
C PRO A 36 8.88 17.85 -0.96
N VAL A 37 8.22 18.35 -2.00
CA VAL A 37 6.91 18.99 -1.89
C VAL A 37 5.85 18.03 -1.33
N PHE A 38 5.81 16.77 -1.80
CA PHE A 38 4.92 15.75 -1.24
C PHE A 38 5.14 15.58 0.27
N LYS A 39 6.40 15.50 0.72
CA LYS A 39 6.74 15.32 2.14
C LYS A 39 6.42 16.56 2.97
N GLU A 40 6.89 17.73 2.54
CA GLU A 40 6.72 19.02 3.23
C GLU A 40 5.25 19.40 3.37
N LYS A 41 4.46 19.21 2.31
CA LYS A 41 3.02 19.54 2.30
C LYS A 41 2.15 18.40 2.83
N LYS A 42 2.75 17.28 3.29
CA LYS A 42 2.06 16.08 3.78
C LYS A 42 0.98 15.60 2.79
N ILE A 43 1.33 15.61 1.49
CA ILE A 43 0.49 15.10 0.41
C ILE A 43 0.92 13.67 0.10
N LEU A 44 -0.02 12.73 0.09
CA LEU A 44 0.26 11.38 -0.37
C LEU A 44 0.50 11.36 -1.88
N THR A 45 1.52 10.63 -2.31
CA THR A 45 1.67 10.25 -3.71
C THR A 45 0.54 9.32 -4.11
N TYR A 46 0.24 9.25 -5.41
CA TYR A 46 -0.74 8.32 -5.96
C TYR A 46 -0.46 6.88 -5.50
N TYR A 47 0.79 6.44 -5.58
CA TYR A 47 1.19 5.11 -5.11
C TYR A 47 1.01 4.94 -3.60
N GLY A 48 1.34 5.97 -2.80
CA GLY A 48 1.07 5.97 -1.36
C GLY A 48 -0.42 5.79 -1.08
N GLN A 49 -1.30 6.47 -1.81
CA GLN A 49 -2.75 6.31 -1.67
C GLN A 49 -3.22 4.90 -2.03
N VAL A 50 -2.75 4.33 -3.16
CA VAL A 50 -3.07 2.97 -3.59
C VAL A 50 -2.63 1.94 -2.53
N ILE A 51 -1.41 2.08 -1.99
CA ILE A 51 -0.88 1.18 -0.96
C ILE A 51 -1.73 1.28 0.31
N LEU A 52 -2.03 2.50 0.77
CA LEU A 52 -2.85 2.75 1.95
C LEU A 52 -4.22 2.08 1.82
N ASP A 53 -4.95 2.38 0.75
CA ASP A 53 -6.30 1.85 0.54
C ASP A 53 -6.30 0.32 0.43
N THR A 54 -5.32 -0.25 -0.28
CA THR A 54 -5.19 -1.71 -0.44
C THR A 54 -4.93 -2.39 0.90
N CYS A 55 -3.98 -1.88 1.67
CA CYS A 55 -3.63 -2.43 2.97
C CYS A 55 -4.77 -2.27 3.99
N VAL A 56 -5.50 -1.15 3.97
CA VAL A 56 -6.67 -0.93 4.83
C VAL A 56 -7.80 -1.90 4.52
N ILE A 57 -8.09 -2.16 3.24
CA ILE A 57 -9.10 -3.15 2.85
C ILE A 57 -8.70 -4.56 3.31
N LEU A 58 -7.43 -4.94 3.14
CA LEU A 58 -6.94 -6.24 3.59
C LEU A 58 -6.98 -6.37 5.11
N HIS A 59 -6.60 -5.32 5.84
CA HIS A 59 -6.65 -5.30 7.29
C HIS A 59 -8.10 -5.40 7.82
N LYS A 60 -9.04 -4.68 7.19
CA LYS A 60 -10.47 -4.76 7.53
C LYS A 60 -11.08 -6.14 7.29
N ASN A 61 -10.60 -6.85 6.27
CA ASN A 61 -11.08 -8.19 5.93
C ASN A 61 -10.13 -9.30 6.41
N PHE A 62 -9.18 -9.00 7.29
CA PHE A 62 -8.11 -9.92 7.66
C PHE A 62 -8.63 -11.25 8.19
N ASP A 63 -9.75 -11.24 8.90
CA ASP A 63 -10.38 -12.46 9.45
C ASP A 63 -11.15 -13.30 8.43
N LYS A 64 -11.44 -12.74 7.25
CA LYS A 64 -12.12 -13.44 6.14
C LYS A 64 -11.16 -14.01 5.12
N VAL A 65 -9.87 -13.68 5.22
CA VAL A 65 -8.85 -14.10 4.27
C VAL A 65 -8.10 -15.29 4.85
N THR A 66 -7.90 -16.33 4.03
CA THR A 66 -7.19 -17.54 4.44
C THR A 66 -5.74 -17.23 4.81
N LYS A 67 -5.38 -17.61 6.04
CA LYS A 67 -4.05 -17.42 6.63
C LYS A 67 -3.25 -18.72 6.56
N HIS A 68 -1.92 -18.64 6.62
CA HIS A 68 -1.07 -19.84 6.69
C HIS A 68 -1.40 -20.72 7.91
N SER A 69 -1.92 -20.14 8.99
CA SER A 69 -2.46 -20.86 10.16
C SER A 69 -3.62 -21.81 9.84
N ASP A 70 -4.40 -21.50 8.81
CA ASP A 70 -5.63 -22.23 8.50
C ASP A 70 -5.33 -23.52 7.70
N GLN A 71 -4.18 -23.56 7.01
CA GLN A 71 -3.73 -24.72 6.25
C GLN A 71 -2.80 -25.65 7.06
N HIS A 72 -2.08 -25.13 8.05
CA HIS A 72 -1.14 -25.93 8.84
C HIS A 72 -1.27 -25.64 10.34
N ARG A 73 -1.55 -26.69 11.13
CA ARG A 73 -1.62 -26.66 12.61
C ARG A 73 -0.28 -26.42 13.32
N HIS A 74 0.82 -26.23 12.58
CA HIS A 74 2.14 -25.99 13.15
C HIS A 74 2.43 -24.48 13.22
N ASP A 75 2.73 -24.00 14.44
CA ASP A 75 3.14 -22.62 14.70
C ASP A 75 4.49 -22.31 14.03
N THR A 76 4.43 -21.67 12.86
CA THR A 76 5.62 -21.15 12.19
C THR A 76 5.62 -19.63 12.21
N ARG A 77 6.81 -19.02 12.14
CA ARG A 77 7.05 -17.57 12.14
C ARG A 77 6.25 -16.78 11.07
N ASN A 78 5.64 -17.47 10.10
CA ASN A 78 4.80 -16.90 9.04
C ASN A 78 3.28 -17.06 9.30
N LYS A 79 2.85 -17.54 10.47
CA LYS A 79 1.45 -17.86 10.78
C LYS A 79 0.46 -16.74 10.44
N ASN A 80 0.85 -15.49 10.69
CA ASN A 80 0.01 -14.30 10.48
C ASN A 80 0.12 -13.72 9.05
N LYS A 81 0.86 -14.36 8.13
CA LYS A 81 0.89 -13.94 6.72
C LYS A 81 -0.33 -14.49 5.99
N ILE A 82 -0.89 -13.66 5.13
CA ILE A 82 -1.97 -14.07 4.23
C ILE A 82 -1.37 -14.98 3.15
N ILE A 83 -2.04 -16.10 2.84
CA ILE A 83 -1.62 -17.02 1.79
C ILE A 83 -1.79 -16.35 0.42
N ILE A 84 -0.74 -16.38 -0.40
CA ILE A 84 -0.81 -15.95 -1.79
C ILE A 84 -1.46 -17.09 -2.60
N SER A 85 -2.61 -16.83 -3.20
CA SER A 85 -3.28 -17.83 -4.03
C SER A 85 -2.51 -18.08 -5.34
N ASN A 86 -2.23 -19.34 -5.64
CA ASN A 86 -1.54 -19.75 -6.86
C ASN A 86 -2.41 -19.68 -8.13
N THR A 87 -3.74 -19.58 -8.01
CA THR A 87 -4.66 -19.54 -9.15
C THR A 87 -4.77 -18.16 -9.79
N CYS A 88 -4.43 -17.09 -9.05
CA CYS A 88 -4.55 -15.70 -9.52
C CYS A 88 -3.28 -14.87 -9.33
N LYS A 89 -2.10 -15.42 -9.70
CA LYS A 89 -0.77 -14.79 -9.52
C LYS A 89 -0.69 -13.31 -9.96
N ARG A 90 -1.43 -12.92 -11.01
CA ARG A 90 -1.47 -11.54 -11.54
C ARG A 90 -2.57 -10.64 -10.97
N SER A 91 -3.43 -11.16 -10.09
CA SER A 91 -4.54 -10.39 -9.52
C SER A 91 -4.04 -9.26 -8.62
N PHE A 92 -4.76 -8.14 -8.62
CA PHE A 92 -4.57 -7.03 -7.70
C PHE A 92 -4.60 -7.48 -6.23
N LEU A 93 -5.39 -8.52 -5.93
CA LEU A 93 -5.45 -9.13 -4.59
C LEU A 93 -4.09 -9.69 -4.17
N ASN A 94 -3.43 -10.44 -5.03
CA ASN A 94 -2.12 -11.01 -4.71
C ASN A 94 -1.05 -9.94 -4.55
N LYS A 95 -1.06 -8.89 -5.39
CA LYS A 95 -0.16 -7.74 -5.20
C LYS A 95 -0.44 -7.00 -3.89
N GLY A 96 -1.71 -6.85 -3.52
CA GLY A 96 -2.10 -6.28 -2.23
C GLY A 96 -1.63 -7.11 -1.04
N VAL A 97 -1.76 -8.43 -1.12
CA VAL A 97 -1.28 -9.37 -0.10
C VAL A 97 0.23 -9.24 0.09
N ILE A 98 1.00 -9.14 -1.00
CA ILE A 98 2.45 -8.91 -0.94
C ILE A 98 2.77 -7.61 -0.20
N LEU A 99 2.07 -6.52 -0.52
CA LEU A 99 2.24 -5.23 0.16
C LEU A 99 1.92 -5.32 1.65
N TYR A 100 0.80 -5.95 1.99
CA TYR A 100 0.38 -6.12 3.37
C TYR A 100 1.36 -7.00 4.16
N ASN A 101 1.84 -8.09 3.57
CA ASN A 101 2.82 -8.98 4.20
C ASN A 101 4.21 -8.35 4.35
N ASN A 102 4.54 -7.30 3.58
CA ASN A 102 5.77 -6.52 3.75
C ASN A 102 5.72 -5.57 4.97
N LEU A 103 4.53 -5.33 5.53
CA LEU A 103 4.37 -4.50 6.72
C LEU A 103 4.91 -5.22 7.97
N SER A 104 5.49 -4.46 8.90
CA SER A 104 5.93 -4.96 10.19
C SER A 104 4.78 -5.61 10.96
N GLU A 105 5.08 -6.64 11.74
CA GLU A 105 4.07 -7.33 12.54
C GLU A 105 3.41 -6.39 13.55
N GLU A 106 4.20 -5.50 14.16
CA GLU A 106 3.74 -4.47 15.09
C GLU A 106 2.67 -3.56 14.48
N LEU A 107 2.80 -3.23 13.18
CA LEU A 107 1.80 -2.43 12.50
C LEU A 107 0.54 -3.25 12.25
N ARG A 108 0.68 -4.49 11.76
CA ARG A 108 -0.43 -5.38 11.43
C ARG A 108 -1.28 -5.82 12.62
N GLN A 109 -0.76 -5.73 13.84
CA GLN A 109 -1.50 -6.06 15.07
C GLN A 109 -2.32 -4.87 15.63
N LYS A 110 -2.14 -3.66 15.09
CA LYS A 110 -2.88 -2.48 15.56
C LYS A 110 -4.36 -2.55 15.14
N PRO A 111 -5.29 -1.95 15.91
CA PRO A 111 -6.67 -1.82 15.47
C PRO A 111 -6.77 -0.92 14.22
N LEU A 112 -7.79 -1.17 13.39
CA LEU A 112 -7.97 -0.56 12.06
C LEU A 112 -7.71 0.95 12.00
N ALA A 113 -8.24 1.72 12.96
CA ALA A 113 -8.07 3.18 12.99
C ALA A 113 -6.60 3.60 13.21
N LEU A 114 -5.91 2.93 14.14
CA LEU A 114 -4.49 3.17 14.41
C LEU A 114 -3.62 2.64 13.28
N PHE A 115 -3.94 1.47 12.73
CA PHE A 115 -3.28 0.91 11.55
C PHE A 115 -3.30 1.91 10.39
N GLN A 116 -4.48 2.41 10.03
CA GLN A 116 -4.64 3.36 8.93
C GLN A 116 -3.87 4.66 9.19
N LYS A 117 -3.91 5.20 10.41
CA LYS A 117 -3.20 6.41 10.78
C LYS A 117 -1.69 6.25 10.66
N VAL A 118 -1.13 5.22 11.29
CA VAL A 118 0.33 4.99 11.32
C VAL A 118 0.86 4.66 9.92
N LEU A 119 0.15 3.82 9.16
CA LEU A 119 0.54 3.50 7.79
C LEU A 119 0.53 4.76 6.90
N LYS A 120 -0.48 5.62 7.05
CA LYS A 120 -0.55 6.90 6.34
C LYS A 120 0.65 7.79 6.66
N GLU A 121 1.03 7.90 7.92
CA GLU A 121 2.20 8.69 8.35
C GLU A 121 3.50 8.15 7.75
N GLN A 122 3.69 6.82 7.76
CA GLN A 122 4.86 6.19 7.13
C GLN A 122 4.91 6.47 5.62
N LEU A 123 3.77 6.38 4.93
CA LEU A 123 3.68 6.63 3.49
C LEU A 123 3.91 8.10 3.12
N LEU A 124 3.53 9.04 3.98
CA LEU A 124 3.85 10.46 3.83
C LEU A 124 5.34 10.74 3.95
N ILE A 125 6.04 10.04 4.85
CA ILE A 125 7.50 10.15 5.01
C ILE A 125 8.24 9.49 3.86
N ALA A 126 7.81 8.31 3.44
CA ALA A 126 8.43 7.57 2.33
C ALA A 126 8.22 8.30 0.98
N ALA A 127 7.00 8.79 0.74
CA ALA A 127 6.53 9.38 -0.52
C ALA A 127 6.90 8.52 -1.76
N PRO A 128 6.40 7.27 -1.84
CA PRO A 128 6.80 6.33 -2.90
C PRO A 128 6.28 6.76 -4.27
N TYR A 129 7.12 6.67 -5.29
CA TYR A 129 6.82 6.96 -6.70
C TYR A 129 6.54 5.68 -7.50
N SER A 130 6.65 4.52 -6.85
CA SER A 130 6.24 3.23 -7.38
C SER A 130 5.93 2.26 -6.25
N ILE A 131 5.27 1.16 -6.59
CA ILE A 131 5.03 0.05 -5.66
C ILE A 131 6.35 -0.62 -5.25
N GLN A 132 7.29 -0.74 -6.19
CA GLN A 132 8.60 -1.35 -5.96
C GLN A 132 9.42 -0.55 -4.94
N GLU A 133 9.38 0.77 -5.05
CA GLU A 133 10.07 1.67 -4.11
C GLU A 133 9.55 1.50 -2.68
N PHE A 134 8.24 1.26 -2.51
CA PHE A 134 7.69 0.94 -1.20
C PHE A 134 8.12 -0.45 -0.70
N LEU A 135 8.18 -1.46 -1.58
CA LEU A 135 8.60 -2.81 -1.17
C LEU A 135 10.06 -2.87 -0.72
N GLN A 136 10.91 -1.99 -1.27
CA GLN A 136 12.32 -1.86 -0.90
C GLN A 136 12.55 -0.94 0.30
N TRP A 137 11.49 -0.34 0.84
CA TRP A 137 11.57 0.61 1.95
C TRP A 137 11.57 -0.16 3.28
N HIS A 138 12.68 -0.06 4.02
CA HIS A 138 12.89 -0.67 5.34
C HIS A 138 13.38 0.39 6.34
#